data_AF-A0AAD8VPG7-F1
#
_entry.id   AF-A0AAD8VPG7-F1
#
_cell.length_a   1.000
_cell.length_b   1.000
_cell.length_c   1.000
_cell.angle_alpha   90.00
_cell.angle_beta   90.00
_cell.angle_gamma   90.00
#
_symmetry.space_group_name_H-M   'P 1'
#
loop_
_entity.id
_entity.type
_entity.pdbx_description
1 polymer ?
#
loop_
_entity_poly.entity_id
_entity_poly.type
_entity_poly.pdbx_seq_one_letter_code
_entity_poly.pdbx_strand_id
1 'polypeptide(L)'
;MKPSTTRPVALVAAVLASILSSACTVDATLALTCKAAAAIDVRVNLQMCESLMVPKDKDAWGMARNAADEGAINAAVAANAINKTLLAGSASVARESLLMNAALGMCLRRFEQATLSFSNASKEIGQRRNQLGGRNKLDGALAQVQECKDAFAMRGLPQPQPLAQNTTDAIQMAIIANAIICTVDAAVASNCKAALSATVDSTCKAAAASDPRVNLQLCVSQLGVSISGRTANAWSLAKAACDEGVYKVILAGSDATTLLEDKSTVPSNKPVLETCAAVYDKAGMAFTQAGEQIELRNLAAATSRMDEVLAKAQEKQCDGAALRALVPTPPQKLLQNAADSVQMAIIAKAIINLIK
;
A
#
# COMPACT_ATOMS: atom_id res chain seq x y z
N MET A 1 15.64 -20.13 -35.35
CA MET A 1 16.51 -19.29 -34.50
C MET A 1 15.63 -18.50 -33.56
N LYS A 2 15.60 -18.84 -32.25
CA LYS A 2 14.82 -18.11 -31.24
C LYS A 2 15.61 -16.84 -30.84
N PRO A 3 15.01 -15.64 -30.82
CA PRO A 3 15.68 -14.45 -30.33
C PRO A 3 15.85 -14.55 -28.81
N SER A 4 17.08 -14.41 -28.35
CA SER A 4 17.47 -14.46 -26.94
C SER A 4 17.01 -13.20 -26.20
N THR A 5 16.12 -13.36 -25.21
CA THR A 5 15.58 -12.30 -24.33
C THR A 5 16.52 -11.93 -23.16
N THR A 6 17.78 -12.36 -23.19
CA THR A 6 18.76 -12.16 -22.11
C THR A 6 19.47 -10.80 -22.08
N ARG A 7 19.24 -9.94 -23.08
CA ARG A 7 19.94 -8.65 -23.22
C ARG A 7 19.65 -7.59 -22.13
N PRO A 8 18.44 -7.41 -21.56
CA PRO A 8 18.21 -6.35 -20.58
C PRO A 8 18.82 -6.67 -19.20
N VAL A 9 18.90 -7.95 -18.84
CA VAL A 9 19.43 -8.39 -17.53
C VAL A 9 20.95 -8.20 -17.44
N ALA A 10 21.66 -8.49 -18.53
CA ALA A 10 23.11 -8.31 -18.60
C ALA A 10 23.52 -6.82 -18.58
N LEU A 11 22.73 -5.94 -19.20
CA LEU A 11 23.01 -4.51 -19.23
C LEU A 11 22.85 -3.86 -17.85
N VAL A 12 21.80 -4.22 -17.11
CA VAL A 12 21.54 -3.70 -15.75
C VAL A 12 22.56 -4.24 -14.75
N ALA A 13 22.95 -5.52 -14.85
CA ALA A 13 24.01 -6.09 -14.02
C ALA A 13 25.38 -5.45 -14.29
N ALA A 14 25.70 -5.13 -15.55
CA ALA A 14 26.93 -4.44 -15.90
C ALA A 14 26.94 -2.98 -15.39
N VAL A 15 25.82 -2.26 -15.47
CA VAL A 15 25.69 -0.88 -14.94
C VAL A 15 25.79 -0.88 -13.41
N LEU A 16 25.14 -1.82 -12.72
CA LEU A 16 25.26 -1.97 -11.26
C LEU A 16 26.66 -2.40 -10.82
N ALA A 17 27.32 -3.31 -11.54
CA ALA A 17 28.71 -3.70 -11.26
C ALA A 17 29.70 -2.57 -11.52
N SER A 18 29.43 -1.70 -12.51
CA SER A 18 30.20 -0.49 -12.76
C SER A 18 30.06 0.53 -11.63
N ILE A 19 28.85 0.69 -11.08
CA ILE A 19 28.56 1.61 -9.96
C ILE A 19 29.15 1.08 -8.63
N LEU A 20 29.05 -0.22 -8.37
CA LEU A 20 29.53 -0.85 -7.14
C LEU A 20 31.05 -1.01 -7.07
N SER A 21 31.74 -1.17 -8.21
CA SER A 21 33.21 -1.26 -8.26
C SER A 21 33.92 0.09 -8.16
N SER A 22 33.18 1.20 -8.27
CA SER A 22 33.69 2.58 -8.17
C SER A 22 33.31 3.29 -6.86
N ALA A 23 32.99 2.55 -5.79
CA ALA A 23 32.58 3.10 -4.49
C ALA A 23 33.63 4.00 -3.79
N CYS A 24 34.79 4.21 -4.41
CA CYS A 24 35.67 5.33 -4.11
C CYS A 24 35.88 6.15 -5.40
N THR A 25 35.42 7.40 -5.42
CA THR A 25 35.86 8.53 -6.29
C THR A 25 35.16 8.88 -7.61
N VAL A 26 34.14 8.16 -8.11
CA VAL A 26 33.43 8.65 -9.31
C VAL A 26 32.27 9.56 -8.90
N ASP A 27 32.40 10.86 -9.20
CA ASP A 27 31.30 11.84 -9.19
C ASP A 27 30.12 11.25 -9.99
N ALA A 28 29.15 10.66 -9.31
CA ALA A 28 27.94 10.17 -9.94
C ALA A 28 27.19 11.38 -10.50
N THR A 29 27.33 11.61 -11.81
CA THR A 29 26.61 12.71 -12.45
C THR A 29 25.12 12.53 -12.22
N LEU A 30 24.41 13.65 -12.03
CA LEU A 30 22.95 13.66 -11.83
C LEU A 30 22.21 12.75 -12.85
N ALA A 31 22.61 12.83 -14.12
CA ALA A 31 22.04 12.02 -15.19
C ALA A 31 22.24 10.51 -14.99
N LEU A 32 23.42 10.08 -14.51
CA LEU A 32 23.68 8.65 -14.23
C LEU A 32 22.84 8.16 -13.05
N THR A 33 22.75 8.94 -11.97
CA THR A 33 21.93 8.59 -10.80
C THR A 33 20.45 8.51 -11.17
N CYS A 34 19.92 9.48 -11.92
CA CYS A 34 18.53 9.48 -12.37
C CYS A 34 18.24 8.33 -13.34
N LYS A 35 19.16 7.98 -14.24
CA LYS A 35 19.02 6.79 -15.11
C LYS A 35 19.03 5.49 -14.31
N ALA A 36 19.90 5.37 -13.32
CA ALA A 36 19.93 4.20 -12.44
C ALA A 36 18.64 4.10 -11.62
N ALA A 37 18.14 5.22 -11.08
CA ALA A 37 16.86 5.28 -10.40
C ALA A 37 15.69 4.86 -11.32
N ALA A 38 15.64 5.35 -12.56
CA ALA A 38 14.63 4.98 -13.54
C ALA A 38 14.72 3.51 -14.01
N ALA A 39 15.92 2.93 -13.99
CA ALA A 39 16.11 1.51 -14.24
C ALA A 39 15.63 0.63 -13.07
N ILE A 40 15.64 1.17 -11.84
CA ILE A 40 15.11 0.50 -10.65
C ILE A 40 13.59 0.65 -10.54
N ASP A 41 13.06 1.85 -10.81
CA ASP A 41 11.63 2.16 -10.72
C ASP A 41 11.17 2.89 -11.99
N VAL A 42 10.37 2.18 -12.79
CA VAL A 42 9.82 2.68 -14.07
C VAL A 42 8.91 3.90 -13.91
N ARG A 43 8.46 4.20 -12.69
CA ARG A 43 7.62 5.38 -12.39
C ARG A 43 8.43 6.66 -12.24
N VAL A 44 9.76 6.56 -12.13
CA VAL A 44 10.65 7.72 -12.08
C VAL A 44 10.52 8.48 -13.40
N ASN A 45 10.03 9.71 -13.31
CA ASN A 45 10.12 10.64 -14.42
C ASN A 45 11.57 11.12 -14.56
N LEU A 46 12.28 10.56 -15.54
CA LEU A 46 13.70 10.85 -15.77
C LEU A 46 13.94 12.35 -16.02
N GLN A 47 13.11 12.98 -16.83
CA GLN A 47 13.24 14.41 -17.13
C GLN A 47 13.09 15.25 -15.86
N MET A 48 12.11 14.93 -15.03
CA MET A 48 11.87 15.63 -13.76
C MET A 48 13.02 15.42 -12.77
N CYS A 49 13.56 14.21 -12.69
CA CYS A 49 14.72 13.89 -11.86
C CYS A 49 15.95 14.71 -12.27
N GLU A 50 16.20 14.83 -13.58
CA GLU A 50 17.32 15.59 -14.12
C GLU A 50 17.12 17.12 -13.99
N SER A 51 15.88 17.61 -14.04
CA SER A 51 15.60 19.05 -14.04
C SER A 51 15.46 19.69 -12.66
N LEU A 52 14.91 18.96 -11.68
CA LEU A 52 14.57 19.54 -10.36
C LEU A 52 15.66 19.34 -9.32
N MET A 53 16.62 18.46 -9.57
CA MET A 53 17.69 18.19 -8.62
C MET A 53 18.90 19.05 -8.92
N VAL A 54 18.92 20.27 -8.40
CA VAL A 54 20.16 21.05 -8.33
C VAL A 54 21.07 20.37 -7.31
N PRO A 55 22.23 19.80 -7.70
CA PRO A 55 23.06 19.06 -6.76
C PRO A 55 23.67 20.04 -5.75
N LYS A 56 23.04 20.20 -4.59
CA LYS A 56 23.71 20.80 -3.43
C LYS A 56 24.84 19.89 -2.93
N ASP A 57 24.62 18.58 -3.05
CA ASP A 57 25.55 17.51 -2.76
C ASP A 57 25.75 16.66 -4.01
N LYS A 58 26.99 16.23 -4.26
CA LYS A 58 27.38 15.52 -5.50
C LYS A 58 27.14 14.01 -5.47
N ASP A 59 26.89 13.43 -4.30
CA ASP A 59 26.67 11.99 -4.18
C ASP A 59 25.18 11.61 -4.19
N ALA A 60 24.91 10.35 -4.46
CA ALA A 60 23.55 9.83 -4.57
C ALA A 60 22.76 9.93 -3.25
N TRP A 61 23.44 9.91 -2.08
CA TRP A 61 22.80 10.17 -0.78
C TRP A 61 22.30 11.61 -0.69
N GLY A 62 23.13 12.57 -1.07
CA GLY A 62 22.77 13.97 -1.17
C GLY A 62 21.63 14.22 -2.16
N MET A 63 21.63 13.51 -3.29
CA MET A 63 20.53 13.55 -4.26
C MET A 63 19.21 13.00 -3.70
N ALA A 64 19.23 11.84 -3.02
CA ALA A 64 18.05 11.30 -2.35
C ALA A 64 17.51 12.25 -1.27
N ARG A 65 18.41 12.88 -0.51
CA ARG A 65 18.04 13.89 0.50
C ARG A 65 17.39 15.10 -0.16
N ASN A 66 17.98 15.64 -1.23
CA ASN A 66 17.44 16.78 -1.95
C ASN A 66 16.05 16.47 -2.53
N ALA A 67 15.85 15.27 -3.10
CA ALA A 67 14.51 14.84 -3.54
C ALA A 67 13.51 14.80 -2.38
N ALA A 68 13.91 14.32 -1.19
CA ALA A 68 13.05 14.37 -0.01
C ALA A 68 12.72 15.82 0.42
N ASP A 69 13.70 16.72 0.41
CA ASP A 69 13.50 18.14 0.73
C ASP A 69 12.54 18.83 -0.26
N GLU A 70 12.72 18.60 -1.56
CA GLU A 70 11.82 19.11 -2.60
C GLU A 70 10.40 18.52 -2.48
N GLY A 71 10.29 17.25 -2.07
CA GLY A 71 9.01 16.63 -1.71
C GLY A 71 8.32 17.36 -0.54
N ALA A 72 9.08 17.73 0.51
CA ALA A 72 8.56 18.52 1.63
C ALA A 72 8.09 19.91 1.18
N ILE A 73 8.84 20.57 0.30
CA ILE A 73 8.49 21.89 -0.23
C ILE A 73 7.19 21.81 -1.02
N ASN A 74 7.06 20.87 -1.95
CA ASN A 74 5.84 20.68 -2.74
C ASN A 74 4.62 20.37 -1.86
N ALA A 75 4.80 19.52 -0.83
CA ALA A 75 3.75 19.21 0.12
C ALA A 75 3.31 20.44 0.95
N ALA A 76 4.26 21.27 1.39
CA ALA A 76 3.97 22.49 2.14
C ALA A 76 3.27 23.55 1.27
N VAL A 77 3.70 23.72 0.01
CA VAL A 77 3.05 24.61 -0.96
C VAL A 77 1.61 24.15 -1.23
N ALA A 78 1.38 22.85 -1.38
CA ALA A 78 0.04 22.27 -1.50
C ALA A 78 -0.84 22.56 -0.29
N ALA A 79 -0.35 22.33 0.93
CA ALA A 79 -1.06 22.64 2.16
C ALA A 79 -1.45 24.13 2.25
N ASN A 80 -0.51 25.03 1.95
CA ASN A 80 -0.76 26.47 1.94
C ASN A 80 -1.81 26.88 0.89
N ALA A 81 -1.76 26.30 -0.32
CA ALA A 81 -2.75 26.56 -1.36
C ALA A 81 -4.16 26.10 -0.94
N ILE A 82 -4.25 24.93 -0.30
CA ILE A 82 -5.51 24.42 0.26
C ILE A 82 -6.05 25.38 1.34
N ASN A 83 -5.20 25.76 2.30
CA ASN A 83 -5.60 26.64 3.40
C ASN A 83 -6.12 27.99 2.87
N LYS A 84 -5.42 28.59 1.90
CA LYS A 84 -5.88 29.82 1.23
C LYS A 84 -7.23 29.65 0.54
N THR A 85 -7.46 28.49 -0.10
CA THR A 85 -8.72 28.17 -0.79
C THR A 85 -9.87 28.00 0.20
N LEU A 86 -9.64 27.28 1.31
CA LEU A 86 -10.64 27.08 2.36
C LEU A 86 -11.04 28.40 3.03
N LEU A 87 -10.07 29.29 3.27
CA LEU A 87 -10.33 30.63 3.83
C LEU A 87 -11.17 31.48 2.86
N ALA A 88 -10.90 31.42 1.55
CA ALA A 88 -11.62 32.17 0.53
C ALA A 88 -13.03 31.61 0.22
N GLY A 89 -13.25 30.30 0.38
CA GLY A 89 -14.47 29.60 -0.04
C GLY A 89 -15.56 29.41 1.03
N SER A 90 -15.41 30.03 2.20
CA SER A 90 -16.26 29.80 3.39
C SER A 90 -17.71 30.32 3.29
N ALA A 91 -18.13 30.89 2.15
CA ALA A 91 -19.45 31.53 1.98
C ALA A 91 -20.46 30.78 1.07
N SER A 92 -20.07 29.70 0.37
CA SER A 92 -20.96 28.98 -0.56
C SER A 92 -21.63 27.76 0.08
N VAL A 93 -22.96 27.68 0.00
CA VAL A 93 -23.78 26.52 0.44
C VAL A 93 -24.09 25.53 -0.69
N ALA A 94 -23.54 25.71 -1.89
CA ALA A 94 -23.76 24.77 -2.98
C ALA A 94 -23.16 23.40 -2.64
N ARG A 95 -23.90 22.32 -2.94
CA ARG A 95 -23.50 20.93 -2.64
C ARG A 95 -22.10 20.58 -3.15
N GLU A 96 -21.76 21.03 -4.36
CA GLU A 96 -20.43 20.83 -4.96
C GLU A 96 -19.33 21.55 -4.18
N SER A 97 -19.59 22.78 -3.69
CA SER A 97 -18.67 23.51 -2.82
C SER A 97 -18.47 22.81 -1.48
N LEU A 98 -19.51 22.18 -0.91
CA LEU A 98 -19.39 21.40 0.33
C LEU A 98 -18.54 20.14 0.14
N LEU A 99 -18.73 19.40 -0.96
CA LEU A 99 -17.92 18.22 -1.28
C LEU A 99 -16.45 18.61 -1.53
N MET A 100 -16.22 19.71 -2.24
CA MET A 100 -14.90 20.28 -2.49
C MET A 100 -14.20 20.67 -1.18
N ASN A 101 -14.87 21.43 -0.31
CA ASN A 101 -14.33 21.85 0.99
C ASN A 101 -14.00 20.65 1.89
N ALA A 102 -14.85 19.62 1.88
CA ALA A 102 -14.58 18.37 2.61
C ALA A 102 -13.33 17.64 2.08
N ALA A 103 -13.18 17.55 0.76
CA ALA A 103 -11.98 16.96 0.14
C ALA A 103 -10.72 17.75 0.49
N LEU A 104 -10.78 19.08 0.37
CA LEU A 104 -9.71 20.00 0.73
C LEU A 104 -9.31 19.89 2.21
N GLY A 105 -10.27 19.83 3.14
CA GLY A 105 -9.99 19.68 4.56
C GLY A 105 -9.30 18.36 4.94
N MET A 106 -9.60 17.26 4.23
CA MET A 106 -8.86 16.01 4.40
C MET A 106 -7.44 16.13 3.81
N CYS A 107 -7.33 16.69 2.60
CA CYS A 107 -6.05 16.90 1.94
C CYS A 107 -5.09 17.79 2.73
N LEU A 108 -5.57 18.83 3.41
CA LEU A 108 -4.73 19.72 4.21
C LEU A 108 -3.93 18.94 5.25
N ARG A 109 -4.63 18.14 6.07
CA ARG A 109 -4.01 17.31 7.11
C ARG A 109 -3.02 16.30 6.52
N ARG A 110 -3.36 15.73 5.36
CA ARG A 110 -2.48 14.78 4.65
C ARG A 110 -1.20 15.45 4.15
N PHE A 111 -1.28 16.65 3.57
CA PHE A 111 -0.10 17.38 3.12
C PHE A 111 0.78 17.89 4.26
N GLU A 112 0.20 18.28 5.40
CA GLU A 112 0.97 18.60 6.61
C GLU A 112 1.75 17.37 7.11
N GLN A 113 1.09 16.21 7.19
CA GLN A 113 1.74 14.94 7.57
C GLN A 113 2.79 14.49 6.54
N ALA A 114 2.52 14.69 5.25
CA ALA A 114 3.47 14.42 4.18
C ALA A 114 4.72 15.30 4.31
N THR A 115 4.55 16.59 4.57
CA THR A 115 5.65 17.55 4.80
C THR A 115 6.56 17.07 5.93
N LEU A 116 5.97 16.72 7.08
CA LEU A 116 6.71 16.17 8.22
C LEU A 116 7.43 14.86 7.87
N SER A 117 6.77 13.99 7.11
CA SER A 117 7.34 12.70 6.69
C SER A 117 8.53 12.90 5.77
N PHE A 118 8.43 13.77 4.76
CA PHE A 118 9.54 14.13 3.88
C PHE A 118 10.72 14.77 4.64
N SER A 119 10.45 15.73 5.53
CA SER A 119 11.51 16.36 6.33
C SER A 119 12.22 15.35 7.25
N ASN A 120 11.47 14.41 7.83
CA ASN A 120 12.08 13.34 8.62
C ASN A 120 12.87 12.37 7.75
N ALA A 121 12.36 12.01 6.56
CA ALA A 121 13.09 11.21 5.60
C ALA A 121 14.44 11.85 5.24
N SER A 122 14.43 13.15 4.89
CA SER A 122 15.64 13.92 4.58
C SER A 122 16.68 13.85 5.71
N LYS A 123 16.25 14.03 6.97
CA LYS A 123 17.15 13.92 8.13
C LYS A 123 17.76 12.52 8.26
N GLU A 124 16.96 11.47 8.16
CA GLU A 124 17.42 10.07 8.28
C GLU A 124 18.37 9.69 7.14
N ILE A 125 18.04 10.09 5.90
CA ILE A 125 18.87 9.90 4.69
C ILE A 125 20.20 10.63 4.86
N GLY A 126 20.17 11.88 5.33
CA GLY A 126 21.36 12.70 5.55
C GLY A 126 22.32 12.12 6.58
N GLN A 127 21.82 11.36 7.56
CA GLN A 127 22.64 10.68 8.57
C GLN A 127 23.32 9.41 8.03
N ARG A 128 22.91 8.88 6.87
CA ARG A 128 23.44 7.66 6.20
C ARG A 128 23.43 6.37 7.03
N ARG A 129 22.87 6.39 8.25
CA ARG A 129 22.87 5.26 9.19
C ARG A 129 21.53 4.52 9.26
N ASN A 130 20.44 5.15 8.81
CA ASN A 130 19.08 4.59 8.94
C ASN A 130 18.29 4.71 7.62
N GLN A 131 18.77 3.99 6.62
CA GLN A 131 18.21 4.05 5.27
C GLN A 131 16.79 3.50 5.20
N LEU A 132 16.53 2.40 5.93
CA LEU A 132 15.20 1.83 6.06
C LEU A 132 14.25 2.83 6.74
N GLY A 133 14.71 3.53 7.78
CA GLY A 133 13.96 4.63 8.39
C GLY A 133 13.62 5.74 7.40
N GLY A 134 14.60 6.21 6.63
CA GLY A 134 14.39 7.20 5.56
C GLY A 134 13.34 6.76 4.53
N ARG A 135 13.46 5.54 4.01
CA ARG A 135 12.48 4.96 3.07
C ARG A 135 11.09 4.85 3.67
N ASN A 136 10.97 4.37 4.91
CA ASN A 136 9.69 4.24 5.59
C ASN A 136 8.98 5.60 5.72
N LYS A 137 9.74 6.68 5.92
CA LYS A 137 9.21 8.04 5.95
C LYS A 137 8.79 8.53 4.56
N LEU A 138 9.53 8.20 3.50
CA LEU A 138 9.14 8.50 2.11
C LEU A 138 7.86 7.74 1.71
N ASP A 139 7.74 6.47 2.07
CA ASP A 139 6.53 5.66 1.81
C ASP A 139 5.32 6.21 2.57
N GLY A 140 5.54 6.65 3.81
CA GLY A 140 4.54 7.38 4.59
C GLY A 140 4.08 8.66 3.88
N ALA A 141 5.02 9.49 3.43
CA ALA A 141 4.71 10.72 2.70
C ALA A 141 3.92 10.44 1.40
N LEU A 142 4.34 9.44 0.63
CA LEU A 142 3.65 9.01 -0.59
C LEU A 142 2.20 8.59 -0.32
N ALA A 143 1.98 7.80 0.74
CA ALA A 143 0.64 7.37 1.15
C ALA A 143 -0.25 8.58 1.48
N GLN A 144 0.26 9.55 2.26
CA GLN A 144 -0.51 10.75 2.60
C GLN A 144 -0.92 11.55 1.34
N VAL A 145 0.02 11.79 0.42
CA VAL A 145 -0.26 12.55 -0.81
C VAL A 145 -1.26 11.81 -1.72
N GLN A 146 -1.15 10.48 -1.80
CA GLN A 146 -2.08 9.65 -2.57
C GLN A 146 -3.48 9.66 -1.96
N GLU A 147 -3.62 9.58 -0.63
CA GLU A 147 -4.91 9.66 0.04
C GLU A 147 -5.63 10.99 -0.24
N CYS A 148 -4.88 12.09 -0.39
CA CYS A 148 -5.47 13.34 -0.85
C CYS A 148 -6.03 13.22 -2.28
N LYS A 149 -5.29 12.61 -3.21
CA LYS A 149 -5.78 12.36 -4.57
C LYS A 149 -7.05 11.51 -4.57
N ASP A 150 -7.07 10.47 -3.73
CA ASP A 150 -8.21 9.56 -3.60
C ASP A 150 -9.43 10.26 -3.00
N ALA A 151 -9.25 11.19 -2.06
CA ALA A 151 -10.34 11.97 -1.47
C ALA A 151 -11.17 12.75 -2.50
N PHE A 152 -10.52 13.26 -3.55
CA PHE A 152 -11.16 13.94 -4.67
C PHE A 152 -11.84 12.94 -5.61
N ALA A 153 -11.16 11.85 -5.96
CA ALA A 153 -11.68 10.81 -6.84
C ALA A 153 -12.96 10.16 -6.27
N MET A 154 -12.99 9.85 -4.96
CA MET A 154 -14.16 9.29 -4.27
C MET A 154 -15.40 10.20 -4.34
N ARG A 155 -15.22 11.49 -4.60
CA ARG A 155 -16.30 12.47 -4.71
C ARG A 155 -16.63 12.82 -6.17
N GLY A 156 -15.96 12.19 -7.13
CA GLY A 156 -16.10 12.51 -8.55
C GLY A 156 -15.59 13.90 -8.91
N LEU A 157 -14.68 14.47 -8.11
CA LEU A 157 -14.17 15.82 -8.30
C LEU A 157 -12.74 15.79 -8.88
N PRO A 158 -12.41 16.68 -9.83
CA PRO A 158 -11.03 16.90 -10.21
C PRO A 158 -10.29 17.64 -9.10
N GLN A 159 -9.00 17.33 -8.91
CA GLN A 159 -8.15 18.15 -8.03
C GLN A 159 -7.94 19.53 -8.67
N PRO A 160 -8.13 20.63 -7.92
CA PRO A 160 -7.92 21.98 -8.44
C PRO A 160 -6.44 22.23 -8.72
N GLN A 161 -6.13 23.15 -9.62
CA GLN A 161 -4.76 23.66 -9.76
C GLN A 161 -4.52 24.79 -8.75
N PRO A 162 -3.29 24.93 -8.20
CA PRO A 162 -2.07 24.16 -8.47
C PRO A 162 -1.93 22.87 -7.65
N LEU A 163 -2.97 22.47 -6.90
CA LEU A 163 -2.91 21.32 -6.00
C LEU A 163 -2.59 20.01 -6.73
N ALA A 164 -3.20 19.76 -7.88
CA ALA A 164 -2.94 18.56 -8.69
C ALA A 164 -1.46 18.46 -9.13
N GLN A 165 -0.84 19.60 -9.50
CA GLN A 165 0.57 19.66 -9.87
C GLN A 165 1.46 19.34 -8.65
N ASN A 166 1.28 20.05 -7.53
CA ASN A 166 2.07 19.81 -6.32
C ASN A 166 1.90 18.38 -5.76
N THR A 167 0.71 17.79 -5.94
CA THR A 167 0.44 16.38 -5.60
C THR A 167 1.31 15.46 -6.46
N THR A 168 1.32 15.68 -7.77
CA THR A 168 2.12 14.90 -8.73
C THR A 168 3.61 15.05 -8.45
N ASP A 169 4.05 16.27 -8.15
CA ASP A 169 5.46 16.55 -7.92
C ASP A 169 5.96 15.93 -6.60
N ALA A 170 5.18 16.04 -5.53
CA ALA A 170 5.49 15.38 -4.26
C ALA A 170 5.55 13.84 -4.40
N ILE A 171 4.62 13.24 -5.15
CA ILE A 171 4.64 11.80 -5.45
C ILE A 171 5.94 11.42 -6.17
N GLN A 172 6.30 12.16 -7.23
CA GLN A 172 7.52 11.89 -7.99
C GLN A 172 8.78 12.06 -7.14
N MET A 173 8.82 13.05 -6.26
CA MET A 173 9.94 13.25 -5.33
C MET A 173 10.12 12.06 -4.37
N ALA A 174 9.03 11.51 -3.82
CA ALA A 174 9.12 10.29 -3.01
C ALA A 174 9.65 9.09 -3.80
N ILE A 175 9.16 8.91 -5.04
CA ILE A 175 9.57 7.82 -5.93
C ILE A 175 11.05 7.95 -6.29
N ILE A 176 11.49 9.14 -6.72
CA ILE A 176 12.88 9.43 -7.07
C ILE A 176 13.79 9.18 -5.87
N ALA A 177 13.47 9.76 -4.70
CA ALA A 177 14.27 9.58 -3.49
C ALA A 177 14.42 8.10 -3.11
N ASN A 178 13.32 7.34 -3.11
CA ASN A 178 13.32 5.91 -2.84
C ASN A 178 14.18 5.14 -3.84
N ALA A 179 13.99 5.39 -5.14
CA ALA A 179 14.73 4.71 -6.20
C ALA A 179 16.24 5.01 -6.10
N ILE A 180 16.63 6.24 -5.75
CA ILE A 180 18.04 6.58 -5.53
C ILE A 180 18.61 5.86 -4.31
N ILE A 181 17.88 5.80 -3.18
CA ILE A 181 18.31 5.01 -2.01
C ILE A 181 18.54 3.54 -2.41
N CYS A 182 17.71 2.99 -3.29
CA CYS A 182 17.88 1.64 -3.81
C CYS A 182 19.12 1.45 -4.70
N THR A 183 19.65 2.51 -5.33
CA THR A 183 20.86 2.43 -6.16
C THR A 183 22.15 2.32 -5.35
N VAL A 184 22.16 2.89 -4.14
CA VAL A 184 23.40 3.10 -3.35
C VAL A 184 23.68 2.01 -2.33
N ASP A 185 22.69 1.19 -1.99
CA ASP A 185 22.86 0.16 -0.98
C ASP A 185 22.49 -1.23 -1.52
N ALA A 186 23.48 -2.12 -1.60
CA ALA A 186 23.33 -3.47 -2.11
C ALA A 186 22.48 -4.38 -1.19
N ALA A 187 22.42 -4.11 0.12
CA ALA A 187 21.54 -4.80 1.07
C ALA A 187 20.10 -4.29 0.97
N VAL A 188 19.89 -3.03 0.56
CA VAL A 188 18.56 -2.47 0.27
C VAL A 188 18.10 -2.80 -1.16
N ALA A 189 19.01 -3.04 -2.11
CA ALA A 189 18.70 -3.39 -3.49
C ALA A 189 17.86 -4.68 -3.61
N SER A 190 18.05 -5.68 -2.74
CA SER A 190 17.21 -6.87 -2.67
C SER A 190 15.78 -6.55 -2.18
N ASN A 191 15.65 -5.63 -1.23
CA ASN A 191 14.36 -5.21 -0.65
C ASN A 191 13.62 -4.19 -1.55
N CYS A 192 14.33 -3.52 -2.44
CA CYS A 192 13.76 -2.58 -3.39
C CYS A 192 13.00 -3.28 -4.53
N LYS A 193 13.45 -4.47 -4.97
CA LYS A 193 12.72 -5.25 -5.98
C LYS A 193 11.34 -5.73 -5.49
N ALA A 194 11.19 -5.99 -4.19
CA ALA A 194 9.92 -6.43 -3.60
C ALA A 194 8.91 -5.28 -3.38
N ALA A 195 9.40 -4.04 -3.13
CA ALA A 195 8.55 -2.91 -2.75
C ALA A 195 8.21 -1.93 -3.90
N LEU A 196 9.04 -1.83 -4.96
CA LEU A 196 8.98 -0.68 -5.90
C LEU A 196 8.15 -0.86 -7.18
N SER A 197 7.61 -2.04 -7.49
CA SER A 197 6.60 -2.19 -8.58
C SER A 197 5.62 -3.31 -8.30
N ALA A 198 5.18 -3.39 -7.04
CA ALA A 198 4.17 -4.32 -6.56
C ALA A 198 2.81 -4.00 -7.20
N THR A 199 2.64 -4.33 -8.48
CA THR A 199 1.30 -4.52 -9.04
C THR A 199 0.58 -5.57 -8.20
N VAL A 200 -0.75 -5.53 -8.24
CA VAL A 200 -1.56 -6.58 -7.62
C VAL A 200 -1.08 -7.97 -8.08
N ASP A 201 -0.85 -8.14 -9.39
CA ASP A 201 -0.38 -9.39 -9.98
C ASP A 201 0.99 -9.84 -9.44
N SER A 202 2.01 -8.98 -9.49
CA SER A 202 3.36 -9.33 -9.04
C SER A 202 3.42 -9.60 -7.54
N THR A 203 2.65 -8.88 -6.73
CA THR A 203 2.58 -9.08 -5.28
C THR A 203 1.86 -10.38 -4.94
N CYS A 204 0.72 -10.65 -5.57
CA CYS A 204 -0.01 -11.89 -5.37
C CYS A 204 0.81 -13.12 -5.82
N LYS A 205 1.60 -13.00 -6.90
CA LYS A 205 2.56 -14.05 -7.31
C LYS A 205 3.64 -14.28 -6.27
N ALA A 206 4.23 -13.20 -5.73
CA ALA A 206 5.22 -13.31 -4.66
C ALA A 206 4.62 -13.91 -3.39
N ALA A 207 3.40 -13.52 -3.03
CA ALA A 207 2.68 -14.05 -1.88
C ALA A 207 2.42 -15.55 -2.06
N ALA A 208 1.94 -15.97 -3.22
CA ALA A 208 1.72 -17.38 -3.55
C ALA A 208 3.01 -18.21 -3.62
N ALA A 209 4.13 -17.60 -4.03
CA ALA A 209 5.43 -18.24 -3.97
C ALA A 209 5.94 -18.41 -2.52
N SER A 210 5.58 -17.48 -1.62
CA SER A 210 5.96 -17.54 -0.20
C SER A 210 5.06 -18.44 0.65
N ASP A 211 3.77 -18.52 0.32
CA ASP A 211 2.78 -19.34 1.02
C ASP A 211 1.89 -20.05 0.00
N PRO A 212 2.04 -21.38 -0.19
CA PRO A 212 1.33 -22.14 -1.22
C PRO A 212 -0.19 -22.23 -0.97
N ARG A 213 -0.68 -21.77 0.19
CA ARG A 213 -2.11 -21.73 0.50
C ARG A 213 -2.81 -20.52 -0.13
N VAL A 214 -2.06 -19.52 -0.61
CA VAL A 214 -2.61 -18.34 -1.27
C VAL A 214 -3.24 -18.72 -2.60
N ASN A 215 -4.54 -18.46 -2.73
CA ASN A 215 -5.21 -18.53 -4.02
C ASN A 215 -4.84 -17.28 -4.86
N LEU A 216 -3.94 -17.47 -5.83
CA LEU A 216 -3.45 -16.40 -6.71
C LEU A 216 -4.60 -15.67 -7.45
N GLN A 217 -5.56 -16.42 -8.00
CA GLN A 217 -6.66 -15.83 -8.76
C GLN A 217 -7.56 -14.96 -7.87
N LEU A 218 -7.90 -15.46 -6.67
CA LEU A 218 -8.67 -14.72 -5.68
C LEU A 218 -7.92 -13.46 -5.23
N CYS A 219 -6.62 -13.59 -4.93
CA CYS A 219 -5.79 -12.45 -4.54
C CYS A 219 -5.82 -11.35 -5.60
N VAL A 220 -5.61 -11.70 -6.87
CA VAL A 220 -5.60 -10.72 -7.96
C VAL A 220 -6.98 -10.09 -8.17
N SER A 221 -8.05 -10.89 -8.16
CA SER A 221 -9.39 -10.37 -8.40
C SER A 221 -9.88 -9.46 -7.27
N GLN A 222 -9.68 -9.87 -6.01
CA GLN A 222 -10.17 -9.11 -4.87
C GLN A 222 -9.35 -7.82 -4.72
N LEU A 223 -8.02 -7.92 -4.67
CA LEU A 223 -7.18 -6.73 -4.47
C LEU A 223 -7.16 -5.79 -5.68
N GLY A 224 -7.37 -6.32 -6.89
CA GLY A 224 -7.49 -5.52 -8.12
C GLY A 224 -8.66 -4.55 -8.08
N VAL A 225 -9.80 -4.99 -7.55
CA VAL A 225 -10.98 -4.14 -7.32
C VAL A 225 -10.71 -3.17 -6.17
N SER A 226 -10.21 -3.68 -5.03
CA SER A 226 -10.01 -2.85 -3.85
C SER A 226 -9.02 -1.71 -4.10
N ILE A 227 -7.97 -1.90 -4.92
CA ILE A 227 -6.93 -0.89 -5.15
C ILE A 227 -7.08 -0.10 -6.46
N SER A 228 -8.17 -0.30 -7.21
CA SER A 228 -8.37 0.38 -8.51
C SER A 228 -8.26 1.91 -8.36
N GLY A 229 -7.27 2.51 -9.04
CA GLY A 229 -6.98 3.95 -8.98
C GLY A 229 -5.92 4.38 -7.95
N ARG A 230 -5.43 3.45 -7.11
CA ARG A 230 -4.38 3.70 -6.11
C ARG A 230 -3.05 3.08 -6.54
N THR A 231 -1.95 3.68 -6.10
CA THR A 231 -0.62 3.10 -6.33
C THR A 231 -0.47 1.87 -5.44
N ALA A 232 -0.47 0.68 -6.04
CA ALA A 232 -0.28 -0.56 -5.32
C ALA A 232 1.19 -0.70 -4.87
N ASN A 233 1.37 -0.89 -3.56
CA ASN A 233 2.60 -1.35 -2.94
C ASN A 233 2.26 -2.43 -1.90
N ALA A 234 3.25 -3.20 -1.44
CA ALA A 234 3.01 -4.31 -0.52
C ALA A 234 2.26 -3.89 0.75
N TRP A 235 2.51 -2.70 1.29
CA TRP A 235 1.81 -2.16 2.47
C TRP A 235 0.32 -1.89 2.20
N SER A 236 0.01 -1.14 1.14
CA SER A 236 -1.35 -0.82 0.73
C SER A 236 -2.14 -2.06 0.31
N LEU A 237 -1.48 -3.06 -0.29
CA LEU A 237 -2.07 -4.35 -0.63
C LEU A 237 -2.32 -5.23 0.60
N ALA A 238 -1.41 -5.24 1.59
CA ALA A 238 -1.64 -5.91 2.87
C ALA A 238 -2.85 -5.30 3.59
N LYS A 239 -2.95 -3.97 3.64
CA LYS A 239 -4.11 -3.29 4.23
C LYS A 239 -5.40 -3.58 3.44
N ALA A 240 -5.36 -3.48 2.11
CA ALA A 240 -6.50 -3.80 1.26
C ALA A 240 -6.98 -5.25 1.45
N ALA A 241 -6.05 -6.19 1.67
CA ALA A 241 -6.38 -7.57 1.99
C ALA A 241 -7.11 -7.69 3.34
N CYS A 242 -6.69 -6.92 4.36
CA CYS A 242 -7.43 -6.85 5.62
C CYS A 242 -8.81 -6.23 5.45
N ASP A 243 -8.93 -5.11 4.74
CA ASP A 243 -10.21 -4.42 4.51
C ASP A 243 -11.22 -5.33 3.77
N GLU A 244 -10.76 -6.07 2.75
CA GLU A 244 -11.59 -7.05 2.06
C GLU A 244 -11.95 -8.24 2.97
N GLY A 245 -11.02 -8.67 3.84
CA GLY A 245 -11.28 -9.66 4.89
C GLY A 245 -12.43 -9.23 5.82
N VAL A 246 -12.43 -7.97 6.29
CA VAL A 246 -13.54 -7.39 7.07
C VAL A 246 -14.86 -7.49 6.30
N TYR A 247 -14.85 -7.12 5.02
CA TYR A 247 -16.05 -7.16 4.19
C TYR A 247 -16.61 -8.59 4.09
N LYS A 248 -15.76 -9.59 3.82
CA LYS A 248 -16.21 -10.99 3.71
C LYS A 248 -16.77 -11.55 5.02
N VAL A 249 -16.15 -11.26 6.18
CA VAL A 249 -16.68 -11.74 7.47
C VAL A 249 -17.97 -11.04 7.87
N ILE A 250 -18.17 -9.77 7.53
CA ILE A 250 -19.46 -9.08 7.72
C ILE A 250 -20.55 -9.76 6.89
N LEU A 251 -20.27 -10.07 5.62
CA LEU A 251 -21.23 -10.78 4.77
C LEU A 251 -21.53 -12.18 5.31
N ALA A 252 -20.52 -12.94 5.73
CA ALA A 252 -20.72 -14.27 6.32
C ALA A 252 -21.52 -14.21 7.64
N GLY A 253 -21.25 -13.22 8.49
CA GLY A 253 -22.01 -12.97 9.72
C GLY A 253 -23.47 -12.61 9.43
N SER A 254 -23.71 -11.74 8.44
CA SER A 254 -25.05 -11.38 8.00
C SER A 254 -25.81 -12.59 7.45
N ASP A 255 -25.17 -13.38 6.59
CA ASP A 255 -25.78 -14.59 6.03
C ASP A 255 -26.15 -15.60 7.14
N ALA A 256 -25.28 -15.76 8.16
CA ALA A 256 -25.55 -16.62 9.31
C ALA A 256 -26.72 -16.10 10.17
N THR A 257 -26.78 -14.79 10.44
CA THR A 257 -27.88 -14.17 11.19
C THR A 257 -29.21 -14.29 10.44
N THR A 258 -29.23 -14.05 9.13
CA THR A 258 -30.43 -14.24 8.30
C THR A 258 -30.95 -15.69 8.38
N LEU A 259 -30.06 -16.68 8.40
CA LEU A 259 -30.47 -18.08 8.60
C LEU A 259 -31.03 -18.34 10.01
N LEU A 260 -30.50 -17.70 11.05
CA LEU A 260 -31.02 -17.86 12.42
C LEU A 260 -32.45 -17.34 12.57
N GLU A 261 -32.78 -16.28 11.83
CA GLU A 261 -34.10 -15.65 11.77
C GLU A 261 -35.10 -16.42 10.90
N ASP A 262 -34.62 -17.21 9.93
CA ASP A 262 -35.46 -18.02 9.07
C ASP A 262 -36.14 -19.15 9.85
N LYS A 263 -37.47 -19.20 9.77
CA LYS A 263 -38.31 -20.22 10.42
C LYS A 263 -38.11 -21.63 9.85
N SER A 264 -37.60 -21.73 8.62
CA SER A 264 -37.30 -22.99 7.94
C SER A 264 -35.96 -23.59 8.37
N THR A 265 -35.12 -22.83 9.10
CA THR A 265 -33.83 -23.33 9.59
C THR A 265 -34.02 -24.44 10.61
N VAL A 266 -33.40 -25.58 10.33
CA VAL A 266 -33.44 -26.77 11.19
C VAL A 266 -32.92 -26.41 12.59
N PRO A 267 -33.67 -26.68 13.68
CA PRO A 267 -33.29 -26.28 15.02
C PRO A 267 -31.89 -26.74 15.47
N SER A 268 -31.46 -27.92 15.03
CA SER A 268 -30.11 -28.47 15.33
C SER A 268 -28.97 -27.64 14.73
N ASN A 269 -29.22 -26.84 13.71
CA ASN A 269 -28.19 -26.02 13.05
C ASN A 269 -27.99 -24.66 13.74
N LYS A 270 -28.97 -24.20 14.54
CA LYS A 270 -28.93 -22.87 15.17
C LYS A 270 -27.70 -22.66 16.05
N PRO A 271 -27.31 -23.60 16.94
CA PRO A 271 -26.12 -23.40 17.78
C PRO A 271 -24.82 -23.24 16.98
N VAL A 272 -24.71 -23.96 15.84
CA VAL A 272 -23.55 -23.86 14.94
C VAL A 272 -23.53 -22.50 14.26
N LEU A 273 -24.67 -22.04 13.75
CA LEU A 273 -24.79 -20.73 13.10
C LEU A 273 -24.53 -19.57 14.07
N GLU A 274 -25.02 -19.64 15.31
CA GLU A 274 -24.73 -18.67 16.38
C GLU A 274 -23.23 -18.62 16.69
N THR A 275 -22.60 -19.80 16.81
CA THR A 275 -21.16 -19.91 17.04
C THR A 275 -20.38 -19.27 15.88
N CYS A 276 -20.75 -19.56 14.64
CA CYS A 276 -20.07 -18.99 13.47
C CYS A 276 -20.30 -17.49 13.31
N ALA A 277 -21.50 -16.99 13.58
CA ALA A 277 -21.76 -15.55 13.58
C ALA A 277 -20.83 -14.82 14.58
N ALA A 278 -20.69 -15.34 15.80
CA ALA A 278 -19.78 -14.78 16.81
C ALA A 278 -18.29 -14.89 16.42
N VAL A 279 -17.92 -15.93 15.67
CA VAL A 279 -16.55 -16.09 15.13
C VAL A 279 -16.28 -15.06 14.04
N TYR A 280 -17.22 -14.84 13.12
CA TYR A 280 -17.07 -13.86 12.04
C TYR A 280 -16.97 -12.43 12.58
N ASP A 281 -17.76 -12.08 13.59
CA ASP A 281 -17.64 -10.77 14.27
C ASP A 281 -16.24 -10.55 14.86
N LYS A 282 -15.74 -11.54 15.62
CA LYS A 282 -14.38 -11.51 16.19
C LYS A 282 -13.29 -11.46 15.10
N ALA A 283 -13.48 -12.19 14.01
CA ALA A 283 -12.56 -12.15 12.88
C ALA A 283 -12.55 -10.77 12.21
N GLY A 284 -13.71 -10.11 12.10
CA GLY A 284 -13.82 -8.73 11.60
C GLY A 284 -13.04 -7.74 12.46
N MET A 285 -13.15 -7.83 13.77
CA MET A 285 -12.33 -7.03 14.68
C MET A 285 -10.83 -7.30 14.49
N ALA A 286 -10.43 -8.57 14.36
CA ALA A 286 -9.03 -8.94 14.17
C ALA A 286 -8.47 -8.42 12.83
N PHE A 287 -9.25 -8.45 11.75
CA PHE A 287 -8.88 -7.85 10.47
C PHE A 287 -8.70 -6.34 10.57
N THR A 288 -9.65 -5.63 11.18
CA THR A 288 -9.56 -4.17 11.40
C THR A 288 -8.30 -3.83 12.20
N GLN A 289 -8.07 -4.53 13.31
CA GLN A 289 -6.87 -4.34 14.13
C GLN A 289 -5.59 -4.65 13.36
N ALA A 290 -5.58 -5.68 12.51
CA ALA A 290 -4.42 -5.96 11.67
C ALA A 290 -4.14 -4.80 10.70
N GLY A 291 -5.17 -4.23 10.08
CA GLY A 291 -5.09 -3.03 9.26
C GLY A 291 -4.46 -1.85 10.01
N GLU A 292 -4.94 -1.56 11.22
CA GLU A 292 -4.37 -0.53 12.10
C GLU A 292 -2.90 -0.81 12.44
N GLN A 293 -2.55 -2.07 12.75
CA GLN A 293 -1.17 -2.45 13.04
C GLN A 293 -0.26 -2.31 11.81
N ILE A 294 -0.76 -2.55 10.59
CA ILE A 294 -0.03 -2.30 9.33
C ILE A 294 0.24 -0.81 9.16
N GLU A 295 -0.74 0.05 9.46
CA GLU A 295 -0.58 1.51 9.45
C GLU A 295 0.43 1.98 10.50
N LEU A 296 0.39 1.40 11.70
CA LEU A 296 1.35 1.62 12.78
C LEU A 296 2.71 0.94 12.56
N ARG A 297 2.90 0.23 11.44
CA ARG A 297 4.13 -0.50 11.08
C ARG A 297 4.50 -1.62 12.04
N ASN A 298 3.55 -2.11 12.84
CA ASN A 298 3.74 -3.26 13.72
C ASN A 298 3.35 -4.56 13.01
N LEU A 299 4.22 -5.02 12.09
CA LEU A 299 3.96 -6.22 11.28
C LEU A 299 3.86 -7.50 12.11
N ALA A 300 4.52 -7.57 13.27
CA ALA A 300 4.43 -8.70 14.18
C ALA A 300 3.01 -8.81 14.77
N ALA A 301 2.46 -7.69 15.27
CA ALA A 301 1.10 -7.67 15.77
C ALA A 301 0.08 -7.90 14.65
N ALA A 302 0.27 -7.31 13.47
CA ALA A 302 -0.59 -7.58 12.31
C ALA A 302 -0.59 -9.08 11.92
N THR A 303 0.59 -9.72 11.90
CA THR A 303 0.71 -11.17 11.65
C THR A 303 -0.05 -11.98 12.70
N SER A 304 0.11 -11.64 13.99
CA SER A 304 -0.57 -12.30 15.10
C SER A 304 -2.10 -12.22 14.98
N ARG A 305 -2.64 -11.12 14.46
CA ARG A 305 -4.08 -10.98 14.22
C ARG A 305 -4.57 -11.86 13.08
N MET A 306 -3.79 -12.02 12.01
CA MET A 306 -4.15 -12.96 10.94
C MET A 306 -4.12 -14.41 11.44
N ASP A 307 -3.17 -14.75 12.30
CA ASP A 307 -3.13 -16.06 12.95
C ASP A 307 -4.33 -16.31 13.85
N GLU A 308 -4.78 -15.28 14.57
CA GLU A 308 -6.02 -15.34 15.36
C GLU A 308 -7.26 -15.61 14.48
N VAL A 309 -7.39 -14.94 13.32
CA VAL A 309 -8.50 -15.19 12.38
C VAL A 309 -8.50 -16.64 11.92
N LEU A 310 -7.34 -17.16 11.48
CA LEU A 310 -7.21 -18.52 10.96
C LEU A 310 -7.50 -19.57 12.04
N ALA A 311 -6.96 -19.37 13.25
CA ALA A 311 -7.18 -20.27 14.38
C ALA A 311 -8.67 -20.34 14.76
N LYS A 312 -9.36 -19.20 14.86
CA LYS A 312 -10.79 -19.17 15.24
C LYS A 312 -11.68 -19.83 14.19
N ALA A 313 -11.43 -19.58 12.90
CA ALA A 313 -12.19 -20.18 11.82
C ALA A 313 -12.07 -21.72 11.85
N GLN A 314 -10.87 -22.23 12.08
CA GLN A 314 -10.59 -23.67 12.14
C GLN A 314 -11.12 -24.32 13.43
N GLU A 315 -10.87 -23.73 14.60
CA GLU A 315 -11.30 -24.25 15.91
C GLU A 315 -12.81 -24.43 15.98
N LYS A 316 -13.56 -23.48 15.41
CA LYS A 316 -15.02 -23.47 15.43
C LYS A 316 -15.67 -24.04 14.17
N GLN A 317 -14.88 -24.59 13.25
CA GLN A 317 -15.38 -25.23 12.04
C GLN A 317 -16.24 -24.27 11.17
N CYS A 318 -15.83 -23.00 11.09
CA CYS A 318 -16.54 -21.93 10.37
C CYS A 318 -15.82 -21.52 9.06
N ASP A 319 -14.95 -22.36 8.51
CA ASP A 319 -14.15 -22.08 7.30
C ASP A 319 -14.85 -22.46 5.97
N GLY A 320 -16.19 -22.53 5.97
CA GLY A 320 -17.01 -22.92 4.82
C GLY A 320 -16.98 -24.43 4.54
N ALA A 321 -15.80 -25.04 4.44
CA ALA A 321 -15.68 -26.49 4.22
C ALA A 321 -16.23 -27.27 5.42
N ALA A 322 -15.84 -26.89 6.63
CA ALA A 322 -16.34 -27.51 7.84
C ALA A 322 -17.82 -27.15 8.10
N LEU A 323 -18.23 -25.92 7.80
CA LEU A 323 -19.63 -25.49 7.90
C LEU A 323 -20.56 -26.33 7.00
N ARG A 324 -20.11 -26.69 5.80
CA ARG A 324 -20.84 -27.61 4.89
C ARG A 324 -21.03 -29.00 5.49
N ALA A 325 -20.11 -29.47 6.31
CA ALA A 325 -20.23 -30.76 6.99
C ALA A 325 -21.22 -30.72 8.18
N LEU A 326 -21.39 -29.55 8.80
CA LEU A 326 -22.22 -29.37 9.99
C LEU A 326 -23.67 -28.95 9.67
N VAL A 327 -23.86 -28.20 8.60
CA VAL A 327 -25.17 -27.64 8.22
C VAL A 327 -25.63 -28.34 6.93
N PRO A 328 -26.67 -29.19 6.96
CA PRO A 328 -27.27 -29.72 5.75
C PRO A 328 -27.75 -28.60 4.83
N THR A 329 -27.30 -28.63 3.57
CA THR A 329 -27.62 -27.62 2.52
C THR A 329 -27.43 -26.16 2.96
N PRO A 330 -26.20 -25.73 3.35
CA PRO A 330 -25.96 -24.34 3.69
C PRO A 330 -26.10 -23.46 2.43
N PRO A 331 -26.56 -22.21 2.56
CA PRO A 331 -26.56 -21.27 1.44
C PRO A 331 -25.15 -21.12 0.85
N GLN A 332 -25.06 -21.21 -0.46
CA GLN A 332 -23.77 -21.15 -1.14
C GLN A 332 -23.04 -19.82 -0.88
N LYS A 333 -23.77 -18.71 -0.68
CA LYS A 333 -23.18 -17.41 -0.34
C LYS A 333 -22.45 -17.42 1.01
N LEU A 334 -23.06 -18.00 2.04
CA LEU A 334 -22.44 -18.15 3.35
C LEU A 334 -21.13 -18.94 3.25
N LEU A 335 -21.15 -20.06 2.52
CA LEU A 335 -19.96 -20.88 2.31
C LEU A 335 -18.86 -20.13 1.58
N GLN A 336 -19.22 -19.37 0.55
CA GLN A 336 -18.26 -18.57 -0.22
C GLN A 336 -17.65 -17.46 0.64
N ASN A 337 -18.47 -16.68 1.35
CA ASN A 337 -18.01 -15.58 2.20
C ASN A 337 -17.11 -16.09 3.34
N ALA A 338 -17.47 -17.22 3.95
CA ALA A 338 -16.66 -17.89 4.95
C ALA A 338 -15.29 -18.33 4.38
N ALA A 339 -15.27 -19.01 3.24
CA ALA A 339 -14.04 -19.47 2.61
C ALA A 339 -13.15 -18.30 2.11
N ASP A 340 -13.76 -17.28 1.50
CA ASP A 340 -13.06 -16.09 1.02
C ASP A 340 -12.43 -15.31 2.16
N SER A 341 -13.10 -15.19 3.32
CA SER A 341 -12.52 -14.50 4.47
C SER A 341 -11.27 -15.22 5.01
N VAL A 342 -11.28 -16.55 5.08
CA VAL A 342 -10.10 -17.34 5.44
C VAL A 342 -8.97 -17.13 4.43
N GLN A 343 -9.29 -17.15 3.13
CA GLN A 343 -8.30 -16.86 2.09
C GLN A 343 -7.75 -15.44 2.19
N MET A 344 -8.56 -14.44 2.53
CA MET A 344 -8.07 -13.08 2.72
C MET A 344 -7.11 -12.96 3.91
N ALA A 345 -7.31 -13.70 4.99
CA ALA A 345 -6.34 -13.77 6.09
C ALA A 345 -5.00 -14.39 5.65
N ILE A 346 -5.05 -15.47 4.85
CA ILE A 346 -3.85 -16.11 4.28
C ILE A 346 -3.12 -15.12 3.36
N ILE A 347 -3.84 -14.47 2.45
CA ILE A 347 -3.30 -13.46 1.52
C ILE A 347 -2.66 -12.31 2.30
N ALA A 348 -3.38 -11.72 3.27
CA ALA A 348 -2.88 -10.62 4.07
C ALA A 348 -1.60 -11.01 4.82
N LYS A 349 -1.60 -12.18 5.48
CA LYS A 349 -0.41 -12.71 6.17
C LYS A 349 0.77 -12.92 5.23
N ALA A 350 0.54 -13.51 4.05
CA ALA A 350 1.58 -13.73 3.06
C ALA A 350 2.18 -12.40 2.58
N ILE A 351 1.33 -11.41 2.24
CA ILE A 351 1.80 -10.08 1.83
C ILE A 351 2.54 -9.38 2.97
N ILE A 352 2.05 -9.44 4.22
CA ILE A 352 2.75 -8.92 5.40
C ILE A 352 4.16 -9.52 5.52
N ASN A 353 4.32 -10.81 5.24
CA ASN A 353 5.62 -11.46 5.28
C ASN A 353 6.57 -11.04 4.15
N LEU A 354 6.04 -10.57 3.01
CA LEU A 354 6.87 -9.97 1.95
C LEU A 354 7.42 -8.59 2.34
N ILE A 355 6.81 -7.93 3.32
CA ILE A 355 7.24 -6.60 3.80
C ILE A 355 8.39 -6.72 4.81
N LYS A 356 8.47 -7.84 5.54
CA LYS A 356 9.52 -8.13 6.53
C LYS A 356 10.87 -8.29 5.85
#